data_AF-A0AAU6T8L6-F1
#
_entry.id   AF-A0AAU6T8L6-F1
#
_cell.length_a   1.000
_cell.length_b   1.000
_cell.length_c   1.000
_cell.angle_alpha   90.00
_cell.angle_beta   90.00
_cell.angle_gamma   90.00
#
_symmetry.space_group_name_H-M   'P 1'
#
loop_
_entity.id
_entity.type
_entity.pdbx_description
1 polymer ?
#
loop_
_entity_poly.entity_id
_entity_poly.type
_entity_poly.pdbx_seq_one_letter_code
_entity_poly.pdbx_strand_id
1 'polypeptide(L)'
;MTIRIILLLAALAGAPPQLTAATAPVLVADEGVAEHLTYLTDRLQQEQYAAIDALLDSLALGQREYLLSKLLATLEQQPAPASADQLVWVRAQSARVPGWLVEKEKNGFLVQQPAYDFAAQARLLLSRWQQQAWQEEYRQQLALGRFQFKSIYYRANPELAQQQQALLQAFEQLPLPVWLREARQLASQNIYLPDNRLLLQLLQRTGEPGLYARLWRQPVDQDALAALPTINRFHQGVVASRLLIEASANPQLKGAALHQLGTLSPLPEQARSYLLAELTNRQYGAQVVALLLEVDEPLMLSALAKHLGRRDMPPIAPSLLPDSGTPGVTPGL
;
A
#
# COMPACT_ATOMS: atom_id res chain seq x y z
N MET A 1 12.62 -10.91 42.02
CA MET A 1 12.02 -12.08 41.34
C MET A 1 11.29 -11.56 40.11
N THR A 2 11.90 -11.75 38.95
CA THR A 2 11.54 -11.18 37.65
C THR A 2 10.54 -12.08 36.95
N ILE A 3 9.36 -11.55 36.60
CA ILE A 3 8.45 -12.20 35.65
C ILE A 3 8.44 -11.34 34.39
N ARG A 4 9.19 -11.81 33.38
CA ARG A 4 9.22 -11.30 32.02
C ARG A 4 7.86 -11.53 31.37
N ILE A 5 7.18 -10.45 30.99
CA ILE A 5 6.08 -10.49 30.04
C ILE A 5 6.72 -10.51 28.65
N ILE A 6 6.73 -11.69 28.02
CA ILE A 6 7.09 -11.84 26.61
C ILE A 6 5.83 -11.56 25.80
N LEU A 7 5.78 -10.37 25.19
CA LEU A 7 4.86 -10.03 24.10
C LEU A 7 5.32 -10.79 22.85
N LEU A 8 4.57 -11.83 22.48
CA LEU A 8 4.78 -12.54 21.24
C LEU A 8 4.06 -11.75 20.12
N LEU A 9 4.84 -11.01 19.34
CA LEU A 9 4.40 -10.45 18.06
C LEU A 9 4.00 -11.61 17.14
N ALA A 10 2.69 -11.79 16.93
CA ALA A 10 2.18 -12.55 15.80
C ALA A 10 2.37 -11.67 14.54
N ALA A 11 3.51 -11.81 13.89
CA ALA A 11 3.71 -11.35 12.54
C ALA A 11 2.73 -12.11 11.63
N LEU A 12 1.70 -11.41 11.12
CA LEU A 12 0.94 -11.84 9.95
C LEU A 12 1.86 -11.78 8.72
N ALA A 13 2.80 -12.73 8.65
CA ALA A 13 3.36 -13.16 7.38
C ALA A 13 2.31 -14.06 6.72
N GLY A 14 1.34 -13.42 6.05
CA GLY A 14 0.50 -14.11 5.09
C GLY A 14 1.37 -14.57 3.93
N ALA A 15 2.04 -15.70 4.08
CA ALA A 15 2.57 -16.45 2.96
C ALA A 15 1.39 -16.68 1.99
N PRO A 16 1.56 -16.52 0.68
CA PRO A 16 0.54 -16.96 -0.27
C PRO A 16 0.25 -18.42 0.05
N PRO A 17 -1.02 -18.86 0.10
CA PRO A 17 -1.32 -20.26 0.32
C PRO A 17 -0.55 -21.06 -0.73
N GLN A 18 0.43 -21.84 -0.26
CA GLN A 18 1.05 -22.84 -1.11
C GLN A 18 -0.10 -23.70 -1.60
N LEU A 19 -0.34 -23.65 -2.91
CA LEU A 19 -1.18 -24.60 -3.61
C LEU A 19 -0.50 -25.96 -3.41
N THR A 20 -0.81 -26.63 -2.29
CA THR A 20 -0.58 -28.05 -2.13
C THR A 20 -1.20 -28.68 -3.36
N ALA A 21 -0.37 -29.31 -4.19
CA ALA A 21 -0.79 -30.01 -5.39
C ALA A 21 -1.91 -30.97 -4.99
N ALA A 22 -3.15 -30.55 -5.25
CA ALA A 22 -4.30 -31.38 -5.04
C ALA A 22 -4.08 -32.62 -5.90
N THR A 23 -4.13 -33.79 -5.28
CA THR A 23 -4.20 -35.07 -5.97
C THR A 23 -5.21 -34.90 -7.11
N ALA A 24 -4.73 -34.95 -8.36
CA ALA A 24 -5.60 -34.79 -9.51
C ALA A 24 -6.71 -35.84 -9.37
N PRO A 25 -8.00 -35.46 -9.46
CA PRO A 25 -9.06 -36.44 -9.42
C PRO A 25 -8.79 -37.45 -10.53
N VAL A 26 -8.84 -38.74 -10.19
CA VAL A 26 -8.60 -39.83 -11.15
C VAL A 26 -9.58 -39.62 -12.30
N LEU A 27 -9.04 -39.31 -13.48
CA LEU A 27 -9.81 -39.20 -14.71
C LEU A 27 -10.45 -40.57 -14.95
N VAL A 28 -11.77 -40.65 -14.86
CA VAL A 28 -12.51 -41.91 -14.96
C VAL A 28 -12.43 -42.54 -16.36
N ALA A 29 -11.82 -41.86 -17.34
CA ALA A 29 -11.50 -42.42 -18.66
C ALA A 29 -10.32 -41.65 -19.29
N ASP A 30 -9.14 -42.24 -19.30
CA ASP A 30 -7.89 -41.66 -19.85
C ASP A 30 -7.76 -41.85 -21.39
N GLU A 31 -8.59 -42.71 -21.99
CA GLU A 31 -8.53 -43.02 -23.42
C GLU A 31 -8.92 -41.80 -24.28
N GLY A 32 -8.04 -41.40 -25.20
CA GLY A 32 -8.29 -40.34 -26.19
C GLY A 32 -8.17 -38.89 -25.66
N VAL A 33 -7.93 -38.66 -24.37
CA VAL A 33 -7.87 -37.29 -23.80
C VAL A 33 -6.76 -36.44 -24.42
N ALA A 34 -5.59 -37.03 -24.69
CA ALA A 34 -4.47 -36.33 -25.33
C ALA A 34 -4.78 -35.95 -26.79
N GLU A 35 -5.46 -36.83 -27.52
CA GLU A 35 -5.89 -36.58 -28.90
C GLU A 35 -6.94 -35.48 -28.95
N HIS A 36 -7.95 -35.54 -28.06
CA HIS A 36 -8.94 -34.48 -27.91
C HIS A 36 -8.30 -33.14 -27.56
N LEU A 37 -7.33 -33.12 -26.63
CA LEU A 37 -6.63 -31.87 -26.29
C LEU A 37 -5.87 -31.29 -27.49
N THR A 38 -5.21 -32.14 -28.28
CA THR A 38 -4.50 -31.73 -29.50
C THR A 38 -5.47 -31.14 -30.52
N TYR A 39 -6.58 -31.84 -30.79
CA TYR A 39 -7.64 -31.36 -31.67
C TYR A 39 -8.23 -30.03 -31.20
N LEU A 40 -8.56 -29.92 -29.91
CA LEU A 40 -9.15 -28.71 -29.35
C LEU A 40 -8.18 -27.52 -29.39
N THR A 41 -6.88 -27.78 -29.20
CA THR A 41 -5.84 -26.72 -29.28
C THR A 41 -5.68 -26.22 -30.71
N ASP A 42 -5.70 -27.10 -31.71
CA ASP A 42 -5.72 -26.71 -33.14
C ASP A 42 -6.95 -25.85 -33.47
N ARG A 43 -8.14 -26.28 -33.02
CA ARG A 43 -9.38 -25.52 -33.22
C ARG A 43 -9.37 -24.17 -32.49
N LEU A 44 -8.75 -24.09 -31.32
CA LEU A 44 -8.58 -22.85 -30.57
C LEU A 44 -7.71 -21.85 -31.33
N GLN A 45 -6.63 -22.32 -31.97
CA GLN A 45 -5.76 -21.48 -32.81
C GLN A 45 -6.46 -21.01 -34.10
N GLN A 46 -7.38 -21.81 -34.62
CA GLN A 46 -8.19 -21.50 -35.80
C GLN A 46 -9.47 -20.72 -35.46
N GLU A 47 -9.68 -20.33 -34.20
CA GLU A 47 -10.87 -19.61 -33.71
C GLU A 47 -12.21 -20.34 -33.96
N GLN A 48 -12.17 -21.68 -34.05
CA GLN A 48 -13.34 -22.51 -34.33
C GLN A 48 -14.07 -22.91 -33.03
N TYR A 49 -14.56 -21.91 -32.28
CA TYR A 49 -15.17 -22.10 -30.97
C TYR A 49 -16.41 -23.00 -30.98
N ALA A 50 -17.21 -22.97 -32.05
CA ALA A 50 -18.35 -23.86 -32.19
C ALA A 50 -17.95 -25.34 -32.28
N ALA A 51 -16.82 -25.65 -32.94
CA ALA A 51 -16.30 -27.02 -33.01
C ALA A 51 -15.74 -27.48 -31.67
N ILE A 52 -15.13 -26.56 -30.91
CA ILE A 52 -14.67 -26.80 -29.54
C ILE A 52 -15.85 -27.17 -28.65
N ASP A 53 -16.90 -26.35 -28.64
CA ASP A 53 -18.08 -26.59 -27.82
C ASP A 53 -18.80 -27.89 -28.22
N ALA A 54 -18.93 -28.17 -29.53
CA ALA A 54 -19.54 -29.40 -30.01
C ALA A 54 -18.81 -30.67 -29.54
N LEU A 55 -17.46 -30.68 -29.57
CA LEU A 55 -16.70 -31.80 -29.03
C LEU A 55 -16.88 -31.89 -27.51
N LEU A 56 -16.73 -30.78 -26.79
CA LEU A 56 -16.86 -30.73 -25.33
C LEU A 56 -18.22 -31.24 -24.84
N ASP A 57 -19.30 -30.92 -25.56
CA ASP A 57 -20.66 -31.36 -25.23
C ASP A 57 -20.89 -32.86 -25.46
N SER A 58 -20.09 -33.50 -26.31
CA SER A 58 -20.15 -34.95 -26.56
C SER A 58 -19.43 -35.80 -25.50
N LEU A 59 -18.56 -35.17 -24.70
CA LEU A 59 -17.69 -35.86 -23.75
C LEU A 59 -18.38 -36.07 -22.39
N ALA A 60 -17.91 -37.08 -21.66
CA ALA A 60 -18.29 -37.26 -20.27
C ALA A 60 -17.93 -36.02 -19.43
N LEU A 61 -18.77 -35.69 -18.44
CA LEU A 61 -18.63 -34.51 -17.57
C LEU A 61 -17.19 -34.27 -17.13
N GLY A 62 -16.52 -35.34 -16.72
CA GLY A 62 -15.19 -35.23 -16.19
C GLY A 62 -14.08 -34.92 -17.18
N GLN A 63 -14.12 -35.55 -18.35
CA GLN A 63 -13.19 -35.24 -19.44
C GLN A 63 -13.42 -33.83 -19.96
N ARG A 64 -14.69 -33.41 -20.10
CA ARG A 64 -15.08 -32.08 -20.55
C ARG A 64 -14.46 -30.99 -19.67
N GLU A 65 -14.64 -31.08 -18.35
CA GLU A 65 -14.16 -30.05 -17.43
C GLU A 65 -12.64 -30.04 -17.30
N TYR A 66 -12.00 -31.22 -17.36
CA TYR A 66 -10.55 -31.33 -17.44
C TYR A 66 -10.01 -30.63 -18.69
N LEU A 67 -10.53 -30.97 -19.88
CA LEU A 67 -10.09 -30.38 -21.15
C LEU A 67 -10.34 -28.87 -21.19
N LEU A 68 -11.49 -28.40 -20.70
CA LEU A 68 -11.77 -26.96 -20.54
C LEU A 68 -10.70 -26.27 -19.69
N SER A 69 -10.34 -26.86 -18.54
CA SER A 69 -9.29 -26.28 -17.69
C SER A 69 -7.93 -26.24 -18.38
N LYS A 70 -7.60 -27.25 -19.20
CA LYS A 70 -6.37 -27.29 -19.98
C LYS A 70 -6.35 -26.25 -21.10
N LEU A 71 -7.46 -26.07 -21.81
CA LEU A 71 -7.57 -25.02 -22.83
C LEU A 71 -7.45 -23.63 -22.23
N LEU A 72 -8.09 -23.35 -21.09
CA LEU A 72 -7.94 -22.05 -20.44
C LEU A 72 -6.50 -21.80 -19.98
N ALA A 73 -5.82 -22.85 -19.48
CA ALA A 73 -4.42 -22.76 -19.09
C ALA A 73 -3.47 -22.44 -20.26
N THR A 74 -3.77 -22.84 -21.50
CA THR A 74 -2.96 -22.44 -22.66
C THR A 74 -3.15 -20.95 -22.98
N LEU A 75 -4.35 -20.41 -22.76
CA LEU A 75 -4.67 -19.00 -22.95
C LEU A 75 -4.05 -18.09 -21.88
N GLU A 76 -3.76 -18.62 -20.68
CA GLU A 76 -3.11 -17.84 -19.62
C GLU A 76 -1.73 -17.29 -20.00
N GLN A 77 -1.05 -17.90 -20.96
CA GLN A 77 0.23 -17.44 -21.49
C GLN A 77 0.10 -16.26 -22.45
N GLN A 78 -1.12 -15.95 -22.90
CA GLN A 78 -1.38 -14.87 -23.85
C GLN A 78 -1.62 -13.56 -23.09
N PRO A 79 -0.95 -12.46 -23.47
CA PRO A 79 -1.13 -11.17 -22.81
C PRO A 79 -2.50 -10.54 -23.09
N ALA A 80 -3.06 -10.80 -24.27
CA ALA A 80 -4.34 -10.27 -24.71
C ALA A 80 -5.11 -11.35 -25.49
N PRO A 81 -6.44 -11.23 -25.61
CA PRO A 81 -7.19 -12.08 -26.50
C PRO A 81 -6.71 -11.87 -27.95
N ALA A 82 -6.55 -12.95 -28.69
CA ALA A 82 -6.22 -12.96 -30.12
C ALA A 82 -7.33 -12.32 -30.96
N SER A 83 -8.59 -12.49 -30.55
CA SER A 83 -9.75 -11.94 -31.24
C SER A 83 -10.93 -11.63 -30.31
N ALA A 84 -11.90 -10.88 -30.84
CA ALA A 84 -13.15 -10.60 -30.12
C ALA A 84 -13.94 -11.89 -29.84
N ASP A 85 -13.91 -12.86 -30.76
CA ASP A 85 -14.62 -14.13 -30.61
C ASP A 85 -14.00 -14.97 -29.48
N GLN A 86 -12.68 -14.94 -29.33
CA GLN A 86 -12.01 -15.56 -28.18
C GLN A 86 -12.47 -14.97 -26.86
N LEU A 87 -12.56 -13.64 -26.78
CA LEU A 87 -13.01 -12.95 -25.57
C LEU A 87 -14.45 -13.33 -25.22
N VAL A 88 -15.33 -13.43 -26.23
CA VAL A 88 -16.73 -13.86 -26.08
C VAL A 88 -16.79 -15.30 -25.58
N TRP A 89 -16.02 -16.21 -26.18
CA TRP A 89 -16.00 -17.61 -25.79
C TRP A 89 -15.50 -17.80 -24.35
N VAL A 90 -14.40 -17.15 -23.94
CA VAL A 90 -13.89 -17.21 -22.56
C VAL A 90 -14.92 -16.61 -21.58
N ARG A 91 -15.60 -15.53 -21.95
CA ARG A 91 -16.69 -14.95 -21.15
C ARG A 91 -17.84 -15.94 -20.96
N ALA A 92 -18.21 -16.68 -22.00
CA ALA A 92 -19.22 -17.74 -21.89
C ALA A 92 -18.78 -18.84 -20.91
N GLN A 93 -17.52 -19.27 -20.95
CA GLN A 93 -17.00 -20.27 -19.99
C GLN A 93 -17.00 -19.74 -18.54
N SER A 94 -16.70 -18.45 -18.34
CA SER A 94 -16.69 -17.82 -17.00
C SER A 94 -18.06 -17.77 -16.31
N ALA A 95 -19.14 -17.86 -17.09
CA ALA A 95 -20.52 -17.84 -16.61
C ALA A 95 -21.07 -19.24 -16.30
N ARG A 96 -20.39 -20.31 -16.75
CA ARG A 96 -20.79 -21.70 -16.50
C ARG A 96 -20.51 -22.11 -15.05
N VAL A 97 -21.27 -23.07 -14.55
CA VAL A 97 -21.09 -23.65 -13.22
C VAL A 97 -20.44 -25.02 -13.37
N PRO A 98 -19.28 -25.28 -12.73
CA PRO A 98 -18.67 -26.61 -12.74
C PRO A 98 -19.60 -27.65 -12.08
N GLY A 99 -19.78 -28.79 -12.73
CA GLY A 99 -20.64 -29.87 -12.29
C GLY A 99 -19.89 -31.03 -11.62
N TRP A 100 -18.60 -31.24 -11.90
CA TRP A 100 -17.84 -32.29 -11.22
C TRP A 100 -17.34 -31.79 -9.86
N LEU A 101 -17.99 -32.24 -8.78
CA LEU A 101 -17.60 -31.93 -7.42
C LEU A 101 -16.80 -33.07 -6.79
N VAL A 102 -15.81 -32.71 -5.97
CA VAL A 102 -15.05 -33.62 -5.11
C VAL A 102 -15.12 -33.14 -3.66
N GLU A 103 -15.17 -34.09 -2.74
CA GLU A 103 -15.11 -33.82 -1.32
C GLU A 103 -13.64 -33.67 -0.90
N LYS A 104 -13.32 -32.57 -0.21
CA LYS A 104 -12.04 -32.42 0.48
C LYS A 104 -12.25 -31.93 1.89
N GLU A 105 -11.46 -32.46 2.80
CA GLU A 105 -11.40 -31.96 4.17
C GLU A 105 -10.58 -30.66 4.22
N LYS A 106 -11.17 -29.59 4.77
CA LYS A 106 -10.50 -28.32 4.99
C LYS A 106 -10.82 -27.84 6.40
N ASN A 107 -9.80 -27.67 7.23
CA ASN A 107 -9.92 -27.25 8.64
C ASN A 107 -10.87 -28.13 9.48
N GLY A 108 -10.88 -29.45 9.25
CA GLY A 108 -11.75 -30.39 9.97
C GLY A 108 -13.20 -30.45 9.47
N PHE A 109 -13.53 -29.76 8.38
CA PHE A 109 -14.84 -29.82 7.73
C PHE A 109 -14.73 -30.45 6.34
N LEU A 110 -15.70 -31.31 5.98
CA LEU A 110 -15.85 -31.80 4.61
C LEU A 110 -16.51 -30.70 3.76
N VAL A 111 -15.81 -30.26 2.72
CA VAL A 111 -16.29 -29.25 1.78
C VAL A 111 -16.35 -29.87 0.39
N GLN A 112 -17.48 -29.68 -0.29
CA GLN A 112 -17.62 -29.99 -1.70
C GLN A 112 -17.09 -28.82 -2.54
N GLN A 113 -16.15 -29.11 -3.43
CA GLN A 113 -15.59 -28.12 -4.34
C GLN A 113 -15.40 -28.73 -5.73
N PRO A 114 -15.37 -27.91 -6.80
CA PRO A 114 -15.15 -28.43 -8.13
C PRO A 114 -13.80 -29.15 -8.26
N ALA A 115 -13.82 -30.28 -8.96
CA ALA A 115 -12.64 -31.01 -9.42
C ALA A 115 -11.75 -30.09 -10.28
N TYR A 116 -12.40 -29.35 -11.19
CA TYR A 116 -11.77 -28.39 -12.07
C TYR A 116 -12.58 -27.09 -12.06
N ASP A 117 -12.02 -26.03 -11.48
CA ASP A 117 -12.67 -24.72 -11.43
C ASP A 117 -12.36 -23.90 -12.69
N PHE A 118 -12.78 -24.41 -13.85
CA PHE A 118 -12.55 -23.75 -15.14
C PHE A 118 -13.27 -22.39 -15.21
N ALA A 119 -14.41 -22.23 -14.52
CA ALA A 119 -15.15 -20.97 -14.46
C ALA A 119 -14.35 -19.89 -13.73
N ALA A 120 -13.74 -20.19 -12.58
CA ALA A 120 -12.85 -19.26 -11.90
C ALA A 120 -11.58 -18.96 -12.73
N GLN A 121 -10.99 -19.97 -13.36
CA GLN A 121 -9.85 -19.77 -14.28
C GLN A 121 -10.20 -18.79 -15.40
N ALA A 122 -11.36 -18.94 -16.05
CA ALA A 122 -11.82 -18.01 -17.08
C ALA A 122 -12.01 -16.58 -16.54
N ARG A 123 -12.57 -16.41 -15.33
CA ARG A 123 -12.70 -15.07 -14.69
C ARG A 123 -11.34 -14.42 -14.41
N LEU A 124 -10.37 -15.20 -13.93
CA LEU A 124 -9.01 -14.72 -13.69
C LEU A 124 -8.32 -14.32 -15.00
N LEU A 125 -8.51 -15.10 -16.06
CA LEU A 125 -7.99 -14.80 -17.40
C LEU A 125 -8.57 -13.48 -17.93
N LEU A 126 -9.90 -13.31 -17.86
CA LEU A 126 -10.57 -12.08 -18.27
C LEU A 126 -10.07 -10.86 -17.48
N SER A 127 -9.93 -11.00 -16.16
CA SER A 127 -9.40 -9.92 -15.32
C SER A 127 -7.97 -9.57 -15.70
N ARG A 128 -7.11 -10.56 -16.01
CA ARG A 128 -5.74 -10.33 -16.45
C ARG A 128 -5.69 -9.59 -17.78
N TRP A 129 -6.46 -10.03 -18.77
CA TRP A 129 -6.53 -9.35 -20.07
C TRP A 129 -7.05 -7.92 -19.95
N GLN A 130 -8.07 -7.68 -19.12
CA GLN A 130 -8.58 -6.35 -18.85
C GLN A 130 -7.51 -5.46 -18.19
N GLN A 131 -6.79 -5.99 -17.20
CA GLN A 131 -5.70 -5.29 -16.53
C GLN A 131 -4.60 -4.87 -17.51
N GLN A 132 -4.21 -5.75 -18.43
CA GLN A 132 -3.18 -5.47 -19.44
C GLN A 132 -3.66 -4.47 -20.48
N ALA A 133 -4.92 -4.56 -20.91
CA ALA A 133 -5.52 -3.58 -21.81
C ALA A 133 -5.51 -2.16 -21.20
N TRP A 134 -5.93 -2.03 -19.94
CA TRP A 134 -5.84 -0.74 -19.22
C TRP A 134 -4.40 -0.26 -19.06
N GLN A 135 -3.47 -1.14 -18.72
CA GLN A 135 -2.07 -0.76 -18.57
C GLN A 135 -1.51 -0.16 -19.86
N GLU A 136 -1.77 -0.81 -21.01
CA GLU A 136 -1.30 -0.33 -22.31
C GLU A 136 -2.00 0.98 -22.72
N GLU A 137 -3.31 1.07 -22.54
CA GLU A 137 -4.08 2.28 -22.81
C GLU A 137 -3.57 3.46 -21.97
N TYR A 138 -3.41 3.27 -20.67
CA TYR A 138 -2.93 4.31 -19.76
C TYR A 138 -1.49 4.70 -20.09
N ARG A 139 -0.63 3.74 -20.42
CA ARG A 139 0.75 4.02 -20.86
C ARG A 139 0.77 4.94 -22.07
N GLN A 140 -0.07 4.66 -23.07
CA GLN A 140 -0.19 5.51 -24.26
C GLN A 140 -0.76 6.90 -23.91
N GLN A 141 -1.83 6.97 -23.14
CA GLN A 141 -2.44 8.24 -22.73
C GLN A 141 -1.49 9.10 -21.89
N LEU A 142 -0.74 8.49 -20.99
CA LEU A 142 0.30 9.14 -20.19
C LEU A 142 1.44 9.57 -21.10
N ALA A 143 1.95 8.74 -22.02
CA ALA A 143 3.00 9.17 -22.93
C ALA A 143 2.59 10.42 -23.75
N LEU A 144 1.34 10.45 -24.21
CA LEU A 144 0.75 11.57 -24.96
C LEU A 144 0.33 12.78 -24.11
N GLY A 145 0.37 12.68 -22.78
CA GLY A 145 -0.08 13.74 -21.87
C GLY A 145 -1.59 14.00 -21.93
N ARG A 146 -2.37 12.98 -22.28
CA ARG A 146 -3.84 13.03 -22.39
C ARG A 146 -4.56 12.33 -21.25
N PHE A 147 -3.82 11.65 -20.37
CA PHE A 147 -4.40 10.93 -19.25
C PHE A 147 -5.11 11.88 -18.28
N GLN A 148 -6.30 11.49 -17.84
CA GLN A 148 -7.11 12.28 -16.92
C GLN A 148 -7.36 11.47 -15.66
N PHE A 149 -6.71 11.82 -14.54
CA PHE A 149 -6.90 11.12 -13.26
C PHE A 149 -8.37 11.03 -12.81
N LYS A 150 -9.20 12.03 -13.16
CA LYS A 150 -10.64 12.04 -12.84
C LYS A 150 -11.42 10.90 -13.51
N SER A 151 -10.93 10.30 -14.59
CA SER A 151 -11.62 9.19 -15.27
C SER A 151 -11.66 7.93 -14.40
N ILE A 152 -10.65 7.73 -13.55
CA ILE A 152 -10.59 6.56 -12.65
C ILE A 152 -11.02 6.94 -11.23
N TYR A 153 -10.63 8.11 -10.73
CA TYR A 153 -10.85 8.53 -9.33
C TYR A 153 -12.20 9.22 -9.13
N TYR A 154 -13.29 8.51 -9.42
CA TYR A 154 -14.66 8.92 -9.08
C TYR A 154 -15.26 7.97 -8.03
N ARG A 155 -16.16 8.50 -7.19
CA ARG A 155 -16.66 7.81 -5.98
C ARG A 155 -17.35 6.46 -6.25
N ALA A 156 -18.00 6.31 -7.40
CA ALA A 156 -18.82 5.16 -7.73
C ALA A 156 -18.10 4.13 -8.62
N ASN A 157 -16.77 4.17 -8.70
CA ASN A 157 -16.01 3.25 -9.55
C ASN A 157 -15.82 1.88 -8.87
N PRO A 158 -16.49 0.80 -9.33
CA PRO A 158 -16.32 -0.52 -8.73
C PRO A 158 -14.95 -1.15 -9.08
N GLU A 159 -14.33 -0.71 -10.17
CA GLU A 159 -13.06 -1.26 -10.69
C GLU A 159 -11.84 -0.44 -10.26
N LEU A 160 -12.03 0.53 -9.35
CA LEU A 160 -11.01 1.49 -8.94
C LEU A 160 -9.69 0.83 -8.54
N ALA A 161 -9.75 -0.24 -7.75
CA ALA A 161 -8.56 -0.93 -7.28
C ALA A 161 -7.76 -1.57 -8.43
N GLN A 162 -8.46 -2.18 -9.41
CA GLN A 162 -7.83 -2.80 -10.57
C GLN A 162 -7.26 -1.74 -11.52
N GLN A 163 -8.05 -0.70 -11.82
CA GLN A 163 -7.61 0.42 -12.66
C GLN A 163 -6.44 1.18 -12.06
N GLN A 164 -6.45 1.41 -10.74
CA GLN A 164 -5.32 2.02 -10.05
C GLN A 164 -4.08 1.13 -10.16
N GLN A 165 -4.20 -0.18 -9.92
CA GLN A 165 -3.07 -1.09 -10.07
C GLN A 165 -2.52 -1.08 -11.52
N ALA A 166 -3.39 -0.98 -12.53
CA ALA A 166 -2.97 -0.90 -13.94
C ALA A 166 -2.25 0.43 -14.22
N LEU A 167 -2.75 1.53 -13.67
CA LEU A 167 -2.10 2.85 -13.77
C LEU A 167 -0.71 2.85 -13.14
N LEU A 168 -0.57 2.28 -11.95
CA LEU A 168 0.72 2.21 -11.25
C LEU A 168 1.73 1.38 -12.04
N GLN A 169 1.32 0.27 -12.66
CA GLN A 169 2.19 -0.51 -13.54
C GLN A 169 2.49 0.17 -14.87
N ALA A 170 1.55 0.95 -15.41
CA ALA A 170 1.80 1.76 -16.61
C ALA A 170 2.92 2.79 -16.37
N PHE A 171 2.95 3.39 -15.19
CA PHE A 171 4.01 4.32 -14.78
C PHE A 171 5.41 3.68 -14.77
N GLU A 172 5.56 2.44 -14.33
CA GLU A 172 6.88 1.78 -14.21
C GLU A 172 7.68 1.72 -15.52
N GLN A 173 6.98 1.70 -16.66
CA GLN A 173 7.59 1.63 -17.99
C GLN A 173 7.79 3.00 -18.66
N LEU A 174 7.36 4.08 -18.01
CA LEU A 174 7.42 5.44 -18.55
C LEU A 174 8.70 6.18 -18.12
N PRO A 175 9.22 7.08 -18.98
CA PRO A 175 10.44 7.84 -18.68
C PRO A 175 10.17 8.94 -17.64
N LEU A 176 11.21 9.31 -16.87
CA LEU A 176 11.13 10.29 -15.77
C LEU A 176 10.45 11.64 -16.12
N PRO A 177 10.63 12.23 -17.33
CA PRO A 177 9.93 13.47 -17.68
C PRO A 177 8.40 13.35 -17.63
N VAL A 178 7.85 12.17 -17.99
CA VAL A 178 6.41 11.91 -17.91
C VAL A 178 5.98 11.85 -16.45
N TRP A 179 6.73 11.15 -15.60
CA TRP A 179 6.48 11.11 -14.16
C TRP A 179 6.41 12.52 -13.55
N LEU A 180 7.38 13.39 -13.86
CA LEU A 180 7.42 14.76 -13.33
C LEU A 180 6.22 15.60 -13.79
N ARG A 181 5.85 15.50 -15.08
CA ARG A 181 4.68 16.22 -15.61
C ARG A 181 3.41 15.79 -14.89
N GLU A 182 3.18 14.48 -14.80
CA GLU A 182 1.98 13.93 -14.17
C GLU A 182 1.93 14.22 -12.66
N ALA A 183 3.09 14.19 -11.98
CA ALA A 183 3.19 14.59 -10.58
C ALA A 183 2.78 16.06 -10.35
N ARG A 184 3.24 16.99 -11.21
CA ARG A 184 2.84 18.40 -11.13
C ARG A 184 1.37 18.60 -11.47
N GLN A 185 0.89 17.92 -12.51
CA GLN A 185 -0.51 17.95 -12.90
C GLN A 185 -1.40 17.45 -11.76
N LEU A 186 -1.06 16.32 -11.14
CA LEU A 186 -1.78 15.81 -9.99
C LEU A 186 -1.68 16.77 -8.79
N ALA A 187 -0.52 17.35 -8.50
CA ALA A 187 -0.36 18.30 -7.40
C ALA A 187 -1.28 19.53 -7.50
N SER A 188 -1.52 20.02 -8.72
CA SER A 188 -2.40 21.17 -9.00
C SER A 188 -3.89 20.82 -9.06
N GLN A 189 -4.24 19.54 -9.25
CA GLN A 189 -5.62 19.10 -9.37
C GLN A 189 -6.27 18.88 -8.00
N ASN A 190 -7.47 19.41 -7.83
CA ASN A 190 -8.34 19.06 -6.71
C ASN A 190 -9.18 17.83 -7.07
N ILE A 191 -8.64 16.62 -6.82
CA ILE A 191 -9.38 15.36 -6.97
C ILE A 191 -9.39 14.61 -5.64
N TYR A 192 -10.44 13.84 -5.40
CA TYR A 192 -10.47 12.94 -4.27
C TYR A 192 -9.64 11.70 -4.60
N LEU A 193 -8.71 11.31 -3.72
CA LEU A 193 -7.99 10.04 -3.78
C LEU A 193 -8.43 9.20 -2.57
N PRO A 194 -8.85 7.95 -2.77
CA PRO A 194 -9.29 7.06 -1.68
C PRO A 194 -8.13 6.62 -0.79
N ASP A 195 -6.92 6.52 -1.35
CA ASP A 195 -5.70 6.06 -0.70
C ASP A 195 -4.51 6.93 -1.13
N ASN A 196 -3.38 6.77 -0.42
CA ASN A 196 -2.18 7.57 -0.66
C ASN A 196 -1.15 6.85 -1.58
N ARG A 197 -1.46 5.65 -2.09
CA ARG A 197 -0.54 4.81 -2.89
C ARG A 197 -0.01 5.52 -4.13
N LEU A 198 -0.89 6.17 -4.89
CA LEU A 198 -0.49 6.90 -6.10
C LEU A 198 0.47 8.06 -5.77
N LEU A 199 0.16 8.82 -4.70
CA LEU A 199 1.00 9.94 -4.28
C LEU A 199 2.38 9.45 -3.85
N LEU A 200 2.45 8.39 -3.02
CA LEU A 200 3.70 7.81 -2.58
C LEU A 200 4.55 7.36 -3.77
N GLN A 201 3.96 6.61 -4.72
CA GLN A 201 4.71 6.09 -5.86
C GLN A 201 5.30 7.21 -6.74
N LEU A 202 4.52 8.27 -6.99
CA LEU A 202 5.01 9.45 -7.70
C LEU A 202 6.12 10.16 -6.91
N LEU A 203 5.96 10.33 -5.59
CA LEU A 203 6.95 10.95 -4.72
C LEU A 203 8.27 10.18 -4.66
N GLN A 204 8.23 8.85 -4.61
CA GLN A 204 9.41 7.99 -4.59
C GLN A 204 10.31 8.14 -5.83
N ARG A 205 9.75 8.61 -6.96
CA ARG A 205 10.47 8.81 -8.22
C ARG A 205 10.76 10.27 -8.53
N THR A 206 9.87 11.18 -8.16
CA THR A 206 9.92 12.59 -8.58
C THR A 206 10.34 13.56 -7.47
N GLY A 207 9.97 13.26 -6.22
CA GLY A 207 10.11 14.20 -5.10
C GLY A 207 9.33 15.51 -5.29
N GLU A 208 8.29 15.59 -6.11
CA GLU A 208 7.63 16.88 -6.40
C GLU A 208 7.02 17.52 -5.12
N PRO A 209 7.42 18.77 -4.77
CA PRO A 209 7.05 19.39 -3.48
C PRO A 209 5.54 19.60 -3.31
N GLY A 210 4.84 19.90 -4.40
CA GLY A 210 3.39 20.07 -4.38
C GLY A 210 2.62 18.81 -4.00
N LEU A 211 3.18 17.61 -4.26
CA LEU A 211 2.56 16.35 -3.88
C LEU A 211 2.66 16.09 -2.37
N TYR A 212 3.76 16.49 -1.71
CA TYR A 212 3.85 16.39 -0.25
C TYR A 212 2.79 17.25 0.44
N ALA A 213 2.66 18.51 0.02
CA ALA A 213 1.65 19.43 0.57
C ALA A 213 0.21 18.87 0.43
N ARG A 214 -0.04 18.10 -0.64
CA ARG A 214 -1.30 17.40 -0.85
C ARG A 214 -1.44 16.18 0.06
N LEU A 215 -0.41 15.34 0.15
CA LEU A 215 -0.37 14.15 1.00
C LEU A 215 -0.65 14.50 2.48
N TRP A 216 -0.09 15.60 2.99
CA TRP A 216 -0.28 16.04 4.38
C TRP A 216 -1.70 16.45 4.73
N ARG A 217 -2.52 16.78 3.71
CA ARG A 217 -3.94 17.12 3.88
C ARG A 217 -4.86 15.90 3.82
N GLN A 218 -4.34 14.74 3.45
CA GLN A 218 -5.10 13.48 3.40
C GLN A 218 -5.04 12.75 4.76
N PRO A 219 -5.97 11.80 5.00
CA PRO A 219 -5.86 10.91 6.15
C PRO A 219 -4.50 10.20 6.16
N VAL A 220 -3.90 10.12 7.34
CA VAL A 220 -2.57 9.52 7.50
C VAL A 220 -2.69 8.01 7.53
N ASP A 221 -1.98 7.35 6.61
CA ASP A 221 -1.84 5.92 6.50
C ASP A 221 -0.36 5.51 6.49
N GLN A 222 -0.09 4.22 6.27
CA GLN A 222 1.28 3.70 6.18
C GLN A 222 2.05 4.34 5.01
N ASP A 223 1.37 4.67 3.91
CA ASP A 223 1.99 5.27 2.73
C ASP A 223 2.42 6.72 3.00
N ALA A 224 1.62 7.48 3.76
CA ALA A 224 1.97 8.83 4.19
C ALA A 224 3.24 8.85 5.07
N LEU A 225 3.37 7.88 5.98
CA LEU A 225 4.58 7.72 6.80
C LEU A 225 5.79 7.31 5.95
N ALA A 226 5.59 6.40 4.99
CA ALA A 226 6.63 5.95 4.06
C ALA A 226 7.11 7.07 3.12
N ALA A 227 6.32 8.12 2.92
CA ALA A 227 6.70 9.28 2.11
C ALA A 227 7.71 10.21 2.82
N LEU A 228 7.70 10.31 4.15
CA LEU A 228 8.61 11.20 4.90
C LEU A 228 10.10 11.01 4.56
N PRO A 229 10.68 9.80 4.58
CA PRO A 229 12.10 9.62 4.24
C PRO A 229 12.43 9.96 2.79
N THR A 230 11.44 10.00 1.88
CA THR A 230 11.68 10.39 0.49
C THR A 230 12.05 11.87 0.35
N ILE A 231 11.67 12.72 1.32
CA ILE A 231 12.04 14.15 1.31
C ILE A 231 13.55 14.30 1.31
N ASN A 232 14.24 13.61 2.22
CA ASN A 232 15.70 13.73 2.39
C ASN A 232 16.48 13.18 1.18
N ARG A 233 15.84 12.32 0.37
CA ARG A 233 16.42 11.80 -0.87
C ARG A 233 16.43 12.83 -1.99
N PHE A 234 15.39 13.66 -2.11
CA PHE A 234 15.21 14.58 -3.23
C PHE A 234 15.46 16.05 -2.87
N HIS A 235 15.30 16.41 -1.61
CA HIS A 235 15.44 17.77 -1.10
C HIS A 235 16.46 17.81 0.02
N GLN A 236 17.20 18.91 0.10
CA GLN A 236 18.15 19.19 1.16
C GLN A 236 18.00 20.64 1.63
N GLY A 237 18.52 20.94 2.82
CA GLY A 237 18.52 22.29 3.37
C GLY A 237 17.11 22.83 3.63
N VAL A 238 16.88 24.08 3.23
CA VAL A 238 15.67 24.86 3.56
C VAL A 238 14.39 24.23 3.01
N VAL A 239 14.43 23.63 1.81
CA VAL A 239 13.24 23.02 1.18
C VAL A 239 12.80 21.78 1.96
N ALA A 240 13.75 20.91 2.32
CA ALA A 240 13.48 19.73 3.13
C ALA A 240 12.92 20.10 4.51
N SER A 241 13.53 21.08 5.18
CA SER A 241 13.02 21.56 6.47
C SER A 241 11.60 22.10 6.36
N ARG A 242 11.28 22.89 5.33
CA ARG A 242 9.93 23.43 5.15
C ARG A 242 8.90 22.32 4.96
N LEU A 243 9.18 21.32 4.11
CA LEU A 243 8.27 20.21 3.86
C LEU A 243 8.02 19.35 5.11
N LEU A 244 9.04 19.14 5.94
CA LEU A 244 8.92 18.41 7.20
C LEU A 244 8.19 19.22 8.28
N ILE A 245 8.40 20.54 8.33
CA ILE A 245 7.62 21.44 9.19
C ILE A 245 6.14 21.39 8.81
N GLU A 246 5.82 21.46 7.51
CA GLU A 246 4.45 21.32 7.00
C GLU A 246 3.84 19.96 7.36
N ALA A 247 4.59 18.87 7.24
CA ALA A 247 4.14 17.53 7.65
C ALA A 247 3.82 17.48 9.15
N SER A 248 4.61 18.17 9.97
CA SER A 248 4.45 18.18 11.43
C SER A 248 3.22 18.96 11.93
N ALA A 249 2.57 19.74 11.06
CA ALA A 249 1.28 20.36 11.35
C ALA A 249 0.16 19.30 11.50
N ASN A 250 0.33 18.12 10.89
CA ASN A 250 -0.58 17.00 11.09
C ASN A 250 -0.19 16.23 12.37
N PRO A 251 -1.07 16.14 13.38
CA PRO A 251 -0.73 15.56 14.69
C PRO A 251 -0.30 14.09 14.60
N GLN A 252 -0.81 13.34 13.61
CA GLN A 252 -0.46 11.93 13.41
C GLN A 252 0.92 11.74 12.75
N LEU A 253 1.40 12.72 11.97
CA LEU A 253 2.72 12.70 11.34
C LEU A 253 3.79 13.39 12.18
N LYS A 254 3.40 14.23 13.15
CA LYS A 254 4.29 15.11 13.91
C LYS A 254 5.51 14.40 14.50
N GLY A 255 5.32 13.29 15.19
CA GLY A 255 6.45 12.55 15.80
C GLY A 255 7.46 12.05 14.75
N ALA A 256 6.98 11.46 13.66
CA ALA A 256 7.83 10.95 12.59
C ALA A 256 8.49 12.08 11.78
N ALA A 257 7.77 13.19 11.55
CA ALA A 257 8.30 14.36 10.86
C ALA A 257 9.40 15.05 11.67
N LEU A 258 9.22 15.20 13.00
CA LEU A 258 10.25 15.74 13.90
C LEU A 258 11.50 14.86 13.93
N HIS A 259 11.33 13.54 13.97
CA HIS A 259 12.44 12.60 13.86
C HIS A 259 13.23 12.81 12.56
N GLN A 260 12.53 12.92 11.42
CA GLN A 260 13.23 13.16 10.14
C GLN A 260 13.81 14.57 9.99
N LEU A 261 13.32 15.53 10.76
CA LEU A 261 13.88 16.87 10.84
C LEU A 261 15.24 16.85 11.55
N GLY A 262 15.37 16.03 12.60
CA GLY A 262 16.62 15.84 13.35
C GLY A 262 17.71 15.13 12.53
N THR A 263 17.32 14.25 11.60
CA THR A 263 18.28 13.52 10.74
C THR A 263 18.83 14.37 9.58
N LEU A 264 18.32 15.58 9.36
CA LEU A 264 18.83 16.48 8.32
C LEU A 264 20.25 16.95 8.68
N SER A 265 21.22 16.66 7.82
CA SER A 265 22.59 17.17 7.94
C SER A 265 23.01 17.87 6.64
N PRO A 266 23.42 19.15 6.66
CA PRO A 266 23.47 20.07 7.80
C PRO A 266 22.07 20.57 8.23
N LEU A 267 21.88 20.79 9.54
CA LEU A 267 20.63 21.30 10.14
C LEU A 267 20.38 22.77 9.74
N PRO A 268 19.33 23.08 8.97
CA PRO A 268 19.01 24.46 8.58
C PRO A 268 18.57 25.31 9.78
N GLU A 269 18.84 26.62 9.79
CA GLU A 269 18.40 27.53 10.87
C GLU A 269 16.89 27.50 11.12
N GLN A 270 16.09 27.31 10.06
CA GLN A 270 14.64 27.18 10.18
C GLN A 270 14.23 25.90 10.91
N ALA A 271 14.95 24.80 10.69
CA ALA A 271 14.74 23.55 11.41
C ALA A 271 15.09 23.69 12.90
N ARG A 272 16.23 24.35 13.20
CA ARG A 272 16.72 24.58 14.56
C ARG A 272 15.72 25.39 15.38
N SER A 273 15.28 26.53 14.85
CA SER A 273 14.29 27.40 15.51
C SER A 273 12.96 26.67 15.77
N TYR A 274 12.51 25.84 14.83
CA TYR A 274 11.31 25.04 14.99
C TYR A 274 11.44 23.95 16.07
N LEU A 275 12.54 23.20 16.08
CA LEU A 275 12.80 22.17 17.10
C LEU A 275 12.92 22.78 18.51
N LEU A 276 13.55 23.95 18.64
CA LEU A 276 13.63 24.70 19.90
C LEU A 276 12.25 25.18 20.37
N ALA A 277 11.37 25.59 19.46
CA ALA A 277 10.00 25.92 19.82
C ALA A 277 9.23 24.68 20.30
N GLU A 278 9.36 23.55 19.61
CA GLU A 278 8.70 22.29 19.99
C GLU A 278 9.28 21.64 21.26
N LEU A 279 10.52 21.95 21.65
CA LEU A 279 11.08 21.55 22.96
C LEU A 279 10.28 22.10 24.13
N THR A 280 9.73 23.31 23.99
CA THR A 280 8.89 23.91 25.04
C THR A 280 7.52 23.24 25.17
N ASN A 281 7.16 22.38 24.20
CA ASN A 281 5.90 21.65 24.20
C ASN A 281 5.97 20.42 25.12
N ARG A 282 5.00 20.28 26.03
CA ARG A 282 5.00 19.23 27.06
C ARG A 282 4.88 17.81 26.50
N GLN A 283 4.25 17.63 25.35
CA GLN A 283 3.97 16.31 24.76
C GLN A 283 5.12 15.77 23.88
N TYR A 284 5.80 16.65 23.15
CA TYR A 284 6.83 16.26 22.17
C TYR A 284 8.26 16.64 22.62
N GLY A 285 8.40 17.46 23.66
CA GLY A 285 9.70 17.92 24.15
C GLY A 285 10.62 16.77 24.59
N ALA A 286 10.10 15.68 25.17
CA ALA A 286 10.91 14.52 25.53
C ALA A 286 11.46 13.78 24.28
N GLN A 287 10.67 13.71 23.20
CA GLN A 287 11.06 13.08 21.95
C GLN A 287 12.09 13.94 21.19
N VAL A 288 11.89 15.27 21.19
CA VAL A 288 12.88 16.20 20.62
C VAL A 288 14.18 16.16 21.43
N VAL A 289 14.13 16.09 22.77
CA VAL A 289 15.32 15.92 23.62
C VAL A 289 16.12 14.67 23.25
N ALA A 290 15.46 13.53 23.04
CA ALA A 290 16.14 12.30 22.63
C ALA A 290 16.84 12.45 21.26
N LEU A 291 16.15 13.07 20.29
CA LEU A 291 16.71 13.34 18.96
C LEU A 291 17.91 14.29 19.01
N LEU A 292 17.87 15.31 19.87
CA LEU A 292 18.95 16.28 20.03
C LEU A 292 20.19 15.71 20.73
N LEU A 293 20.05 14.62 21.48
CA LEU A 293 21.19 13.90 22.08
C LEU A 293 21.90 13.01 21.06
N GLU A 294 21.21 12.55 20.01
CA GLU A 294 21.80 11.79 18.91
C GLU A 294 22.49 12.69 17.88
N VAL A 295 22.02 13.92 17.72
CA VAL A 295 22.59 14.90 16.79
C VAL A 295 23.62 15.75 17.52
N ASP A 296 24.90 15.43 17.33
CA ASP A 296 26.07 15.99 18.02
C ASP A 296 26.35 17.47 17.62
N GLU A 297 25.37 18.36 17.81
CA GLU A 297 25.53 19.80 17.59
C GLU A 297 25.63 20.58 18.94
N PRO A 298 26.74 21.28 19.20
CA PRO A 298 27.05 21.88 20.51
C PRO A 298 26.06 22.98 20.93
N LEU A 299 25.45 23.69 19.98
CA LEU A 299 24.46 24.74 20.27
C LEU A 299 23.13 24.16 20.75
N MET A 300 22.71 23.00 20.21
CA MET A 300 21.50 22.29 20.62
C MET A 300 21.66 21.69 22.01
N LEU A 301 22.82 21.12 22.32
CA LEU A 301 23.17 20.63 23.66
C LEU A 301 23.13 21.75 24.71
N SER A 302 23.59 22.95 24.36
CA SER A 302 23.53 24.11 25.26
C SER A 302 22.09 24.58 25.54
N ALA A 303 21.20 24.52 24.55
CA ALA A 303 19.79 24.86 24.70
C ALA A 303 19.02 23.78 25.50
N LEU A 304 19.36 22.50 25.27
CA LEU A 304 18.84 21.35 26.01
C LEU A 304 19.27 21.41 27.49
N ALA A 305 20.53 21.74 27.78
CA ALA A 305 21.03 21.95 29.13
C ALA A 305 20.29 23.09 29.86
N LYS A 306 20.01 24.21 29.16
CA LYS A 306 19.20 25.32 29.71
C LYS A 306 17.75 24.89 29.98
N HIS A 307 17.17 24.02 29.15
CA HIS A 307 15.80 23.55 29.34
C HIS A 307 15.68 22.54 30.50
N LEU A 308 16.63 21.60 30.62
CA LEU A 308 16.71 20.69 31.77
C LEU A 308 16.94 21.47 33.07
N GLY A 309 17.88 22.42 33.07
CA GLY A 309 18.13 23.28 34.24
C GLY A 309 16.95 24.17 34.66
N ARG A 310 15.98 24.45 33.76
CA ARG A 310 14.72 25.14 34.10
C ARG A 310 13.64 24.22 34.65
N ARG A 311 13.65 22.92 34.29
CA ARG A 311 12.73 21.92 34.85
C ARG A 311 13.13 21.49 36.26
N ASP A 312 14.42 21.52 36.58
CA ASP A 312 14.96 21.16 37.89
C ASP A 312 14.90 22.30 38.91
N MET A 313 14.25 23.44 38.61
CA MET A 313 13.97 24.44 39.63
C MET A 313 12.77 23.96 40.45
N PRO A 314 12.95 23.53 41.72
CA PRO A 314 11.81 23.16 42.56
C PRO A 314 10.85 24.34 42.66
N PRO A 315 9.53 24.12 42.79
CA PRO A 315 8.62 25.20 43.10
C PRO A 315 9.13 25.86 44.39
N ILE A 316 9.49 27.14 44.29
CA ILE A 316 9.87 27.95 45.45
C ILE A 316 8.66 27.91 46.38
N ALA A 317 8.76 27.10 47.44
CA ALA A 317 7.80 27.12 48.52
C ALA A 317 7.80 28.55 49.11
N PRO A 318 6.64 29.15 49.36
CA PRO A 318 6.58 30.47 49.97
C PRO A 318 7.24 30.40 51.35
N SER A 319 8.24 31.24 51.54
CA SER A 319 8.96 31.44 52.80
C SER A 319 7.97 31.76 53.91
N LEU A 320 7.83 30.85 54.88
CA LEU A 320 7.25 31.16 56.17
C LEU A 320 8.17 32.16 56.88
N LEU A 321 7.68 33.39 57.04
CA LEU A 321 8.24 34.40 57.93
C LEU A 321 8.35 33.83 59.36
N PRO A 322 9.45 34.08 60.09
CA PRO A 322 9.52 33.75 61.50
C PRO A 322 8.68 34.74 62.30
N ASP A 323 7.70 34.20 63.02
CA ASP A 323 6.78 34.91 63.90
C ASP A 323 7.55 35.54 65.06
N SER A 324 7.41 36.86 65.21
CA SER A 324 8.01 37.67 66.27
C SER A 324 7.33 37.39 67.61
N GLY A 325 8.13 37.01 68.61
CA GLY A 325 7.64 36.66 69.94
C GLY A 325 6.96 37.81 70.71
N THR A 326 6.17 37.43 71.71
CA THR A 326 5.90 38.25 72.91
C THR A 326 5.64 37.34 74.12
N PRO A 327 5.96 37.82 75.35
CA PRO A 327 6.35 36.96 76.48
C PRO A 327 5.22 36.68 77.47
N GLY A 328 5.26 35.51 78.11
CA GLY A 328 4.36 35.12 79.19
C GLY A 328 4.86 35.55 80.58
N VAL A 329 4.13 36.48 81.19
CA VAL A 329 3.58 36.48 82.56
C VAL A 329 4.48 36.00 83.72
N THR A 330 4.73 36.88 84.71
CA THR A 330 5.05 36.51 86.10
C THR A 330 3.79 36.54 86.98
N PRO A 331 3.74 35.70 88.04
CA PRO A 331 2.50 35.23 88.66
C PRO A 331 2.11 36.03 89.91
N GLY A 332 0.83 35.92 90.31
CA GLY A 332 0.35 36.46 91.58
C GLY A 332 0.74 35.59 92.78
N LEU A 333 1.49 36.18 93.72
CA LEU A 333 1.14 36.44 95.13
C LEU A 333 2.31 37.16 95.82
#